data_AF-A0A383WMZ5-F1
#
_entry.id   AF-A0A383WMZ5-F1
#
_cell.length_a   1.000
_cell.length_b   1.000
_cell.length_c   1.000
_cell.angle_alpha   90.00
_cell.angle_beta   90.00
_cell.angle_gamma   90.00
#
_symmetry.space_group_name_H-M   'P 1'
#
loop_
_entity.id
_entity.type
_entity.pdbx_description
1 polymer ?
#
loop_
_entity_poly.entity_id
_entity_poly.type
_entity_poly.pdbx_seq_one_letter_code
_entity_poly.pdbx_strand_id
1 'polypeptide(L)'
;MAVSVAQKAGLRPLARKVAKSAFSVRPARSLVIRAAGEAKPSAIQPVNGDPFVGMLETPVTSTPEVASYLSNLPAYRTGVAPLLRGVEIGLAHGFFLPGPFIKLGPLRNVEGAAEIAGCLSAAGLVLILALCLSIYGSAQFQGTPPLGVKTLSGRSVQRDPLQTADGWNEFSSGFTVGALSGVAWAYACTQFLPYYS
;
A
#
# COMPACT_ATOMS: atom_id res chain seq x y z
N MET A 1 50.51 -80.06 -64.02
CA MET A 1 49.32 -80.77 -63.49
C MET A 1 49.48 -80.90 -61.99
N ALA A 2 48.51 -80.34 -61.23
CA ALA A 2 48.10 -80.51 -59.81
C ALA A 2 49.15 -80.98 -58.76
N VAL A 3 49.28 -80.45 -57.53
CA VAL A 3 48.33 -80.21 -56.40
C VAL A 3 49.15 -79.38 -55.35
N SER A 4 48.69 -78.35 -54.60
CA SER A 4 47.91 -78.39 -53.33
C SER A 4 47.90 -76.95 -52.71
N VAL A 5 46.76 -76.24 -52.62
CA VAL A 5 45.90 -76.01 -51.44
C VAL A 5 46.57 -75.46 -50.15
N ALA A 6 46.26 -74.21 -49.79
CA ALA A 6 45.56 -73.82 -48.53
C ALA A 6 45.64 -72.30 -48.27
N GLN A 7 44.55 -71.55 -48.52
CA GLN A 7 44.40 -70.15 -48.11
C GLN A 7 43.25 -70.05 -47.09
N LYS A 8 43.55 -69.46 -45.92
CA LYS A 8 42.74 -69.46 -44.70
C LYS A 8 41.32 -68.91 -44.90
N ALA A 9 40.34 -69.68 -44.46
CA ALA A 9 38.93 -69.32 -44.37
C ALA A 9 38.69 -68.24 -43.30
N GLY A 10 37.83 -67.28 -43.64
CA GLY A 10 37.42 -66.20 -42.75
C GLY A 10 36.42 -66.63 -41.68
N LEU A 11 36.47 -65.93 -40.54
CA LEU A 11 35.36 -65.81 -39.61
C LEU A 11 35.27 -64.35 -39.18
N ARG A 12 34.27 -63.64 -39.71
CA ARG A 12 33.79 -62.38 -39.14
C ARG A 12 32.76 -62.72 -38.05
N PRO A 13 32.85 -62.18 -36.83
CA PRO A 13 31.83 -62.44 -35.82
C PRO A 13 30.53 -61.74 -36.23
N LEU A 14 29.45 -62.52 -36.37
CA LEU A 14 28.09 -62.02 -36.54
C LEU A 14 27.65 -61.35 -35.23
N ALA A 15 27.66 -60.02 -35.21
CA ALA A 15 27.08 -59.23 -34.14
C ALA A 15 25.56 -59.48 -34.09
N ARG A 16 25.11 -60.21 -33.07
CA ARG A 16 23.70 -60.44 -32.74
C ARG A 16 23.05 -59.10 -32.40
N LYS A 17 22.32 -58.50 -33.35
CA LYS A 17 21.45 -57.35 -33.07
C LYS A 17 20.31 -57.78 -32.15
N VAL A 18 20.40 -57.41 -30.88
CA VAL A 18 19.26 -57.47 -29.95
C VAL A 18 18.29 -56.37 -30.37
N ALA A 19 17.15 -56.76 -30.93
CA ALA A 19 16.06 -55.84 -31.20
C ALA A 19 15.48 -55.34 -29.87
N LYS A 20 15.82 -54.11 -29.48
CA LYS A 20 15.10 -53.40 -28.42
C LYS A 20 13.77 -52.96 -29.00
N SER A 21 12.68 -53.66 -28.68
CA SER A 21 11.33 -53.17 -28.99
C SER A 21 11.10 -51.89 -28.19
N ALA A 22 11.12 -50.74 -28.85
CA ALA A 22 10.74 -49.47 -28.26
C ALA A 22 9.22 -49.48 -28.05
N PHE A 23 8.78 -49.82 -26.85
CA PHE A 23 7.40 -49.62 -26.44
C PHE A 23 7.17 -48.11 -26.28
N SER A 24 6.61 -47.47 -27.30
CA SER A 24 6.24 -46.06 -27.25
C SER A 24 4.99 -45.92 -26.38
N VAL A 25 5.19 -45.63 -25.10
CA VAL A 25 4.11 -45.17 -24.22
C VAL A 25 3.71 -43.78 -24.70
N ARG A 26 2.60 -43.69 -25.45
CA ARG A 26 2.00 -42.40 -25.79
C ARG A 26 1.57 -41.74 -24.48
N PRO A 27 2.07 -40.54 -24.13
CA PRO A 27 1.56 -39.85 -22.95
C PRO A 27 0.08 -39.57 -23.19
N ALA A 28 -0.77 -40.09 -22.31
CA ALA A 28 -2.18 -39.74 -22.30
C ALA A 28 -2.26 -38.22 -22.14
N ARG A 29 -2.77 -37.51 -23.15
CA ARG A 29 -3.06 -36.08 -23.06
C ARG A 29 -4.12 -35.90 -21.99
N SER A 30 -3.71 -35.56 -20.76
CA SER A 30 -4.64 -35.07 -19.75
C SER A 30 -5.10 -33.69 -20.17
N LEU A 31 -6.27 -33.60 -20.80
CA LEU A 31 -6.96 -32.34 -21.02
C LEU A 31 -7.46 -31.85 -19.66
N VAL A 32 -6.73 -30.92 -19.05
CA VAL A 32 -7.24 -30.17 -17.91
C VAL A 32 -8.23 -29.16 -18.48
N ILE A 33 -9.51 -29.50 -18.47
CA ILE A 33 -10.59 -28.55 -18.75
C ILE A 33 -10.61 -27.57 -17.57
N ARG A 34 -9.99 -26.41 -17.73
CA ARG A 34 -10.29 -25.27 -16.87
C ARG A 34 -11.66 -24.77 -17.26
N ALA A 35 -12.62 -24.88 -16.35
CA ALA A 35 -13.88 -24.19 -16.49
C ALA A 35 -13.56 -22.69 -16.55
N ALA A 36 -13.56 -22.11 -17.75
CA ALA A 36 -13.68 -20.68 -17.90
C ALA A 36 -15.09 -20.34 -17.39
N GLY A 37 -15.15 -19.81 -16.17
CA GLY A 37 -16.40 -19.27 -15.62
C GLY A 37 -17.02 -18.34 -16.65
N GLU A 38 -18.32 -18.52 -16.86
CA GLU A 38 -19.16 -17.72 -17.76
C GLU A 38 -18.83 -16.22 -17.59
N ALA A 39 -18.44 -15.54 -18.66
CA ALA A 39 -18.04 -14.13 -18.66
C ALA A 39 -19.26 -13.20 -18.49
N LYS A 40 -19.96 -13.33 -17.36
CA LYS A 40 -20.90 -12.30 -16.91
C LYS A 40 -20.08 -11.14 -16.37
N PRO A 41 -20.31 -9.89 -16.81
CA PRO A 41 -19.62 -8.75 -16.23
C PRO A 41 -19.98 -8.66 -14.75
N SER A 42 -19.02 -9.00 -13.88
CA SER A 42 -19.18 -8.89 -12.43
C SER A 42 -18.62 -7.55 -11.96
N ALA A 43 -19.39 -6.84 -11.14
CA ALA A 43 -18.96 -5.59 -10.50
C ALA A 43 -17.84 -5.81 -9.47
N ILE A 44 -17.61 -7.06 -9.06
CA ILE A 44 -16.58 -7.47 -8.10
C ILE A 44 -15.61 -8.37 -8.84
N GLN A 45 -14.31 -8.03 -8.78
CA GLN A 45 -13.25 -8.73 -9.49
C GLN A 45 -12.07 -9.01 -8.54
N PRO A 46 -11.26 -10.05 -8.79
CA PRO A 46 -10.01 -10.22 -8.05
C PRO A 46 -9.06 -9.04 -8.31
N VAL A 47 -8.31 -8.62 -7.28
CA VAL A 47 -7.35 -7.51 -7.40
C VAL A 47 -6.35 -7.75 -8.51
N ASN A 48 -6.25 -6.82 -9.46
CA ASN A 48 -5.35 -6.93 -10.62
C ASN A 48 -5.48 -8.25 -11.40
N GLY A 49 -6.64 -8.92 -11.34
CA GLY A 49 -6.86 -10.21 -11.99
C GLY A 49 -6.27 -11.43 -11.29
N ASP A 50 -5.65 -11.29 -10.10
CA ASP A 50 -5.05 -12.39 -9.33
C ASP A 50 -5.96 -12.84 -8.17
N PRO A 51 -6.58 -14.03 -8.24
CA PRO A 51 -7.49 -14.52 -7.21
C PRO A 51 -6.78 -15.04 -5.95
N PHE A 52 -5.44 -15.09 -5.91
CA PHE A 52 -4.69 -15.58 -4.75
C PHE A 52 -4.24 -14.47 -3.79
N VAL A 53 -4.52 -13.22 -4.12
CA VAL A 53 -4.31 -12.07 -3.24
C VAL A 53 -5.58 -11.83 -2.42
N GLY A 54 -5.43 -11.62 -1.11
CA GLY A 54 -6.54 -11.42 -0.17
C GLY A 54 -7.26 -10.07 -0.27
N MET A 55 -7.55 -9.58 -1.48
CA MET A 55 -8.26 -8.33 -1.75
C MET A 55 -9.13 -8.45 -3.01
N LEU A 56 -10.28 -7.77 -3.00
CA LEU A 56 -11.22 -7.71 -4.12
C LEU A 56 -11.34 -6.27 -4.63
N GLU A 57 -11.42 -6.12 -5.95
CA GLU A 57 -11.83 -4.88 -6.58
C GLU A 57 -13.34 -4.77 -6.50
N THR A 58 -13.80 -3.73 -5.83
CA THR A 58 -15.20 -3.39 -5.64
C THR A 58 -15.44 -1.94 -6.09
N PRO A 59 -16.70 -1.53 -6.30
CA PRO A 59 -17.01 -0.12 -6.59
C PRO A 59 -16.59 0.85 -5.47
N VAL A 60 -16.32 0.37 -4.26
CA VAL A 60 -15.81 1.22 -3.17
C VAL A 60 -14.29 1.37 -3.25
N THR A 61 -13.56 0.33 -3.68
CA THR A 61 -12.09 0.32 -3.65
C THR A 61 -11.44 0.75 -4.96
N SER A 62 -12.08 0.49 -6.11
CA SER A 62 -11.43 0.53 -7.43
C SER A 62 -12.13 1.43 -8.45
N THR A 63 -13.12 2.21 -8.02
CA THR A 63 -13.80 3.19 -8.87
C THR A 63 -12.87 4.36 -9.21
N PRO A 64 -12.82 4.84 -10.48
CA PRO A 64 -11.89 5.89 -10.91
C PRO A 64 -11.97 7.17 -10.08
N GLU A 65 -13.17 7.57 -9.66
CA GLU A 65 -13.41 8.77 -8.86
C GLU A 65 -12.79 8.64 -7.46
N VAL A 66 -13.00 7.50 -6.79
CA VAL A 66 -12.45 7.24 -5.45
C VAL A 66 -10.93 7.10 -5.52
N ALA A 67 -10.42 6.38 -6.52
CA ALA A 67 -8.99 6.23 -6.73
C ALA A 67 -8.31 7.57 -7.00
N SER A 68 -8.93 8.45 -7.81
CA SER A 68 -8.45 9.80 -8.08
C SER A 68 -8.47 10.66 -6.81
N TYR A 69 -9.57 10.64 -6.06
CA TYR A 69 -9.69 11.37 -4.81
C TYR A 69 -8.60 10.96 -3.81
N LEU A 70 -8.49 9.67 -3.50
CA LEU A 70 -7.51 9.14 -2.55
C LEU A 70 -6.06 9.40 -2.98
N SER A 71 -5.76 9.29 -4.28
CA SER A 71 -4.40 9.55 -4.80
C SER A 71 -3.97 11.02 -4.65
N ASN A 72 -4.94 11.94 -4.57
CA ASN A 72 -4.68 13.36 -4.38
C ASN A 72 -4.56 13.78 -2.90
N LEU A 73 -4.99 12.93 -1.96
CA LEU A 73 -4.87 13.21 -0.53
C LEU A 73 -3.40 13.27 -0.09
N PRO A 74 -3.05 14.14 0.88
CA PRO A 74 -1.69 14.31 1.35
C PRO A 74 -1.07 13.02 1.89
N ALA A 75 -1.87 12.07 2.40
CA ALA A 75 -1.39 10.78 2.88
C ALA A 75 -0.78 9.90 1.76
N TYR A 76 -1.33 9.95 0.54
CA TYR A 76 -0.93 9.10 -0.58
C TYR A 76 -0.11 9.85 -1.65
N ARG A 77 0.12 11.15 -1.45
CA ARG A 77 0.83 12.01 -2.41
C ARG A 77 2.34 11.81 -2.36
N THR A 78 2.84 10.70 -2.91
CA THR A 78 4.26 10.28 -2.83
C THR A 78 5.30 11.26 -3.40
N GLY A 79 4.90 12.19 -4.27
CA GLY A 79 5.79 13.17 -4.91
C GLY A 79 6.08 14.44 -4.10
N VAL A 80 5.52 14.59 -2.90
CA VAL A 80 5.66 15.81 -2.08
C VAL A 80 6.46 15.53 -0.81
N ALA A 81 7.20 16.53 -0.32
CA ALA A 81 7.95 16.45 0.92
C ALA A 81 7.06 16.04 2.11
N PRO A 82 7.52 15.13 2.99
CA PRO A 82 6.76 14.69 4.17
C PRO A 82 6.32 15.83 5.08
N LEU A 83 7.14 16.88 5.22
CA LEU A 83 6.82 18.09 5.99
C LEU A 83 5.51 18.75 5.52
N LEU A 84 5.36 19.00 4.22
CA LEU A 84 4.18 19.64 3.64
C LEU A 84 2.93 18.79 3.83
N ARG A 85 3.06 17.47 3.71
CA ARG A 85 1.96 16.53 3.98
C ARG A 85 1.55 16.61 5.45
N GLY A 86 2.52 16.66 6.35
CA GLY A 86 2.30 16.85 7.78
C GLY A 86 1.51 18.13 8.06
N VAL A 87 1.90 19.25 7.46
CA VAL A 87 1.20 20.54 7.62
C VAL A 87 -0.23 20.48 7.11
N GLU A 88 -0.47 19.94 5.91
CA GLU A 88 -1.83 19.84 5.31
C GLU A 88 -2.75 18.96 6.18
N ILE A 89 -2.25 17.81 6.64
CA ILE A 89 -2.99 16.91 7.53
C ILE A 89 -3.20 17.56 8.90
N GLY A 90 -2.16 18.18 9.46
CA GLY A 90 -2.21 18.87 10.74
C GLY A 90 -3.26 19.97 10.72
N LEU A 91 -3.25 20.83 9.70
CA LEU A 91 -4.20 21.94 9.57
C LEU A 91 -5.64 21.43 9.50
N ALA A 92 -5.91 20.42 8.66
CA ALA A 92 -7.25 19.82 8.57
C ALA A 92 -7.72 19.29 9.93
N HIS A 93 -6.87 18.55 10.65
CA HIS A 93 -7.23 17.96 11.95
C HIS A 93 -7.33 19.00 13.07
N GLY A 94 -6.40 19.96 13.11
CA GLY A 94 -6.38 21.05 14.07
C GLY A 94 -7.57 21.99 13.93
N PHE A 95 -8.11 22.15 12.73
CA PHE A 95 -9.28 23.01 12.50
C PHE A 95 -10.58 22.40 13.04
N PHE A 96 -10.83 21.10 12.85
CA PHE A 96 -12.09 20.49 13.27
C PHE A 96 -12.10 20.08 14.75
N LEU A 97 -10.95 19.66 15.30
CA LEU A 97 -10.87 19.13 16.67
C LEU A 97 -11.40 20.08 17.76
N PRO A 98 -11.21 21.41 17.69
CA PRO A 98 -11.81 22.35 18.65
C PRO A 98 -13.34 22.28 18.70
N GLY A 99 -14.02 21.99 17.59
CA GLY A 99 -15.49 21.97 17.49
C GLY A 99 -16.19 21.18 18.59
N PRO A 100 -15.92 19.87 18.76
CA PRO A 100 -16.53 19.07 19.83
C PRO A 100 -16.11 19.53 21.23
N PHE A 101 -14.88 20.01 21.44
CA PHE A 101 -14.46 20.49 22.77
C PHE A 101 -15.16 21.78 23.19
N ILE A 102 -15.47 22.65 22.23
CA ILE A 102 -16.19 23.90 22.53
C ILE A 102 -17.67 23.62 22.80
N LYS A 103 -18.35 22.84 21.94
CA LYS A 103 -19.81 22.61 22.06
C LYS A 103 -20.19 21.52 23.07
N LEU A 104 -19.39 20.48 23.22
CA LEU A 104 -19.67 19.34 24.11
C LEU A 104 -18.75 19.29 25.33
N GLY A 105 -17.91 20.31 25.52
CA GLY A 105 -17.00 20.41 26.64
C GLY A 105 -17.68 20.62 27.99
N PRO A 106 -16.92 20.47 29.09
CA PRO A 106 -17.42 20.69 30.45
C PRO A 106 -17.77 22.17 30.71
N LEU A 107 -17.08 23.11 30.05
CA LEU A 107 -17.28 24.55 30.20
C LEU A 107 -18.19 25.17 29.12
N ARG A 108 -18.92 24.35 28.35
CA ARG A 108 -19.78 24.82 27.25
C ARG A 108 -20.87 25.84 27.65
N ASN A 109 -21.30 25.82 28.91
CA ASN A 109 -22.36 26.69 29.43
C ASN A 109 -21.82 27.98 30.05
N VAL A 110 -20.49 28.15 30.11
CA VAL A 110 -19.85 29.34 30.69
C VAL A 110 -19.52 30.30 29.56
N GLU A 111 -20.22 31.44 29.55
CA GLU A 111 -20.05 32.48 28.53
C GLU A 111 -18.60 32.99 28.49
N GLY A 112 -18.04 33.11 27.29
CA GLY A 112 -16.65 33.53 27.05
C GLY A 112 -15.56 32.49 27.38
N ALA A 113 -15.83 31.49 28.23
CA ALA A 113 -14.84 30.48 28.61
C ALA A 113 -14.86 29.22 27.73
N ALA A 114 -15.99 28.91 27.09
CA ALA A 114 -16.16 27.70 26.29
C ALA A 114 -15.16 27.60 25.12
N GLU A 115 -14.94 28.69 24.40
CA GLU A 115 -14.08 28.74 23.22
C GLU A 115 -12.60 28.60 23.60
N ILE A 116 -12.16 29.35 24.61
CA ILE A 116 -10.79 29.31 25.11
C ILE A 116 -10.47 27.91 25.66
N ALA A 117 -11.34 27.36 26.51
CA ALA A 117 -11.15 26.04 27.09
C ALA A 117 -11.19 24.93 26.04
N GLY A 118 -12.06 25.06 25.04
CA GLY A 118 -12.19 24.10 23.95
C GLY A 118 -10.96 24.09 23.04
N CYS A 119 -10.48 25.27 22.62
CA CYS A 119 -9.26 25.39 21.83
C CYS A 119 -8.01 24.96 22.60
N LEU A 120 -7.91 25.28 23.89
CA LEU A 120 -6.79 24.83 24.73
C LEU A 120 -6.76 23.31 24.89
N SER A 121 -7.94 22.69 25.10
CA SER A 121 -8.06 21.24 25.20
C SER A 121 -7.71 20.56 23.87
N ALA A 122 -8.14 21.13 22.74
CA ALA A 122 -7.78 20.63 21.41
C ALA A 122 -6.28 20.76 21.13
N ALA A 123 -5.64 21.87 21.51
CA ALA A 123 -4.19 22.03 21.41
C ALA A 123 -3.45 20.98 22.25
N GLY A 124 -3.92 20.70 23.47
CA GLY A 124 -3.39 19.62 24.31
C GLY A 124 -3.51 18.24 23.64
N LEU A 125 -4.67 17.93 23.06
CA LEU A 125 -4.88 16.67 22.32
C LEU A 125 -3.94 16.55 21.12
N VAL A 126 -3.76 17.64 20.36
CA VAL A 126 -2.83 17.68 19.23
C VAL A 126 -1.40 17.39 19.66
N LEU A 127 -0.95 17.94 20.79
CA LEU A 127 0.39 17.64 21.34
C LEU A 127 0.54 16.18 21.74
N ILE A 128 -0.50 15.56 22.31
CA ILE A 128 -0.50 14.12 22.61
C ILE A 128 -0.39 13.31 21.32
N LEU A 129 -1.17 13.66 20.28
CA LEU A 129 -1.10 12.99 18.98
C LEU A 129 0.28 13.14 18.31
N ALA A 130 0.88 14.32 18.39
CA ALA A 130 2.23 14.58 17.89
C ALA A 130 3.29 13.72 18.61
N LEU A 131 3.14 13.54 19.93
CA LEU A 131 3.98 12.62 20.71
C LEU A 131 3.76 11.17 20.26
N CYS A 132 2.52 10.73 20.08
CA CYS A 132 2.21 9.39 19.57
C CYS A 132 2.85 9.14 18.19
N LEU A 133 2.80 10.11 17.28
CA LEU A 133 3.46 10.04 15.98
C LEU A 133 4.97 9.92 16.13
N SER A 134 5.58 10.69 17.03
CA SER A 134 7.03 10.64 17.29
C SER A 134 7.46 9.27 17.84
N ILE A 135 6.70 8.69 18.76
CA ILE A 135 6.94 7.34 19.31
C ILE A 135 6.75 6.28 18.22
N TYR A 136 5.74 6.41 17.36
CA TYR A 136 5.58 5.51 16.23
C TYR A 136 6.78 5.54 15.28
N GLY A 137 7.31 6.74 14.99
CA GLY A 137 8.50 6.90 14.16
C GLY A 137 9.72 6.17 14.73
N SER A 138 9.96 6.32 16.03
CA SER A 138 11.10 5.68 16.71
C SER A 138 10.94 4.17 16.88
N ALA A 139 9.71 3.67 17.03
CA ALA A 139 9.42 2.24 17.14
C ALA A 139 9.46 1.54 15.77
N GLN A 140 8.96 2.19 14.71
CA GLN A 140 8.77 1.55 13.41
C GLN A 140 10.03 1.60 12.53
N PHE A 141 10.81 2.68 12.56
CA PHE A 141 11.92 2.92 11.64
C PHE A 141 13.30 2.62 12.24
N GLN A 142 13.46 1.45 12.83
CA GLN A 142 14.69 1.05 13.53
C GLN A 142 15.76 0.38 12.64
N GLY A 143 15.43 0.05 11.38
CA GLY A 143 16.30 -0.77 10.52
C GLY A 143 16.28 -0.37 9.04
N THR A 144 17.07 -1.09 8.24
CA THR A 144 17.20 -0.82 6.80
C THR A 144 15.88 -1.12 6.08
N PRO A 145 15.35 -0.18 5.28
CA PRO A 145 14.06 -0.35 4.63
C PRO A 145 14.05 -1.53 3.63
N PRO A 146 13.01 -2.39 3.61
CA PRO A 146 12.88 -3.44 2.60
C PRO A 146 12.65 -2.86 1.18
N LEU A 147 13.05 -3.65 0.18
CA LEU A 147 13.14 -3.34 -1.26
C LEU A 147 11.82 -2.87 -1.91
N GLY A 148 11.96 -1.89 -2.83
CA GLY A 148 11.12 -1.54 -3.99
C GLY A 148 9.60 -1.69 -3.91
N VAL A 149 8.89 -0.55 -3.89
CA VAL A 149 7.42 -0.51 -4.05
C VAL A 149 7.06 -0.54 -5.54
N LYS A 150 6.07 -1.36 -5.92
CA LYS A 150 5.52 -1.40 -7.29
C LYS A 150 4.09 -0.87 -7.31
N THR A 151 3.72 -0.17 -8.38
CA THR A 151 2.32 0.19 -8.64
C THR A 151 1.53 -1.02 -9.14
N LEU A 152 0.21 -0.90 -9.17
CA LEU A 152 -0.69 -1.90 -9.78
C LEU A 152 -0.37 -2.16 -11.27
N SER A 153 0.14 -1.14 -11.98
CA SER A 153 0.63 -1.26 -13.37
C SER A 153 2.01 -1.93 -13.50
N GLY A 154 2.61 -2.38 -12.39
CA GLY A 154 3.94 -3.01 -12.35
C GLY A 154 5.11 -2.04 -12.48
N ARG A 155 4.86 -0.72 -12.52
CA ARG A 155 5.92 0.30 -12.55
C ARG A 155 6.63 0.33 -11.20
N SER A 156 7.96 0.26 -11.20
CA SER A 156 8.77 0.51 -10.01
C SER A 156 8.66 1.99 -9.65
N VAL A 157 8.17 2.28 -8.44
CA VAL A 157 8.10 3.63 -7.90
C VAL A 157 9.12 3.76 -6.78
N GLN A 158 9.74 4.93 -6.67
CA GLN A 158 10.61 5.25 -5.54
C GLN A 158 9.82 5.08 -4.24
N ARG A 159 10.46 4.52 -3.21
CA ARG A 159 9.84 4.37 -1.89
C ARG A 159 9.35 5.72 -1.41
N ASP A 160 8.18 5.76 -0.79
CA ASP A 160 7.64 7.00 -0.25
C ASP A 160 8.64 7.59 0.76
N PRO A 161 9.13 8.83 0.58
CA PRO A 161 10.03 9.47 1.54
C PRO A 161 9.48 9.51 2.97
N LEU A 162 8.14 9.49 3.13
CA LEU A 162 7.48 9.39 4.42
C LEU A 162 7.84 8.12 5.22
N GLN A 163 8.14 7.01 4.53
CA GLN A 163 8.43 5.71 5.17
C GLN A 163 9.91 5.55 5.53
N THR A 164 10.49 6.60 6.09
CA THR A 164 11.87 6.69 6.59
C THR A 164 11.86 7.39 7.95
N ALA A 165 12.89 7.16 8.79
CA ALA A 165 12.97 7.82 10.08
C ALA A 165 13.01 9.36 9.95
N ASP A 166 13.84 9.86 9.04
CA ASP A 166 13.98 11.30 8.79
C ASP A 166 12.69 11.91 8.23
N GLY A 167 12.08 11.26 7.22
CA GLY A 167 10.82 11.71 6.63
C GLY A 167 9.65 11.68 7.63
N TRP A 168 9.64 10.73 8.56
CA TRP A 168 8.62 10.68 9.61
C TRP A 168 8.81 11.78 10.67
N ASN A 169 10.04 12.15 10.99
CA ASN A 169 10.35 13.28 11.87
C ASN A 169 9.95 14.63 11.23
N GLU A 170 10.20 14.80 9.94
CA GLU A 170 9.69 15.95 9.18
C GLU A 170 8.17 15.98 9.15
N PHE A 171 7.53 14.82 8.98
CA PHE A 171 6.08 14.71 9.00
C PHE A 171 5.49 15.07 10.36
N SER A 172 6.04 14.56 11.48
CA SER A 172 5.52 14.82 12.82
C SER A 172 5.70 16.29 13.23
N SER A 173 6.81 16.90 12.86
CA SER A 173 7.04 18.34 13.06
C SER A 173 6.07 19.18 12.23
N GLY A 174 5.87 18.84 10.95
CA GLY A 174 4.86 19.47 10.09
C GLY A 174 3.45 19.34 10.63
N PHE A 175 3.07 18.15 11.12
CA PHE A 175 1.78 17.90 11.77
C PHE A 175 1.59 18.79 12.99
N THR A 176 2.59 18.90 13.86
CA THR A 176 2.50 19.70 15.09
C THR A 176 2.26 21.17 14.77
N VAL A 177 3.05 21.74 13.85
CA VAL A 177 2.92 23.15 13.44
C VAL A 177 1.59 23.39 12.70
N GLY A 178 1.23 22.48 11.78
CA GLY A 178 -0.03 22.56 11.04
C GLY A 178 -1.25 22.46 11.95
N ALA A 179 -1.23 21.56 12.92
CA ALA A 179 -2.37 21.35 13.82
C ALA A 179 -2.52 22.47 14.84
N LEU A 180 -1.44 22.97 15.43
CA LEU A 180 -1.52 24.14 16.31
C LEU A 180 -1.97 25.41 15.56
N SER A 181 -1.51 25.60 14.32
CA SER A 181 -2.00 26.71 13.49
C SER A 181 -3.47 26.54 13.09
N GLY A 182 -3.93 25.31 12.80
CA GLY A 182 -5.33 24.99 12.57
C GLY A 182 -6.23 25.28 13.79
N VAL A 183 -5.78 24.95 15.00
CA VAL A 183 -6.50 25.27 16.25
C VAL A 183 -6.57 26.78 16.47
N ALA A 184 -5.46 27.50 16.25
CA ALA A 184 -5.43 28.95 16.35
C ALA A 184 -6.35 29.62 15.32
N TRP A 185 -6.40 29.08 14.10
CA TRP A 185 -7.32 29.55 13.07
C TRP A 185 -8.78 29.30 13.42
N ALA A 186 -9.11 28.11 13.94
CA ALA A 186 -10.44 27.81 14.43
C ALA A 186 -10.87 28.79 15.54
N TYR A 187 -9.99 29.09 16.50
CA TYR A 187 -10.23 30.10 17.51
C TYR A 187 -10.51 31.48 16.90
N ALA A 188 -9.65 31.95 15.98
CA ALA A 188 -9.87 33.23 15.30
C ALA A 188 -11.23 33.26 14.58
N CYS A 189 -11.61 32.17 13.91
CA CYS A 189 -12.92 32.07 13.26
C CYS A 189 -14.08 32.21 14.26
N THR A 190 -13.99 31.62 15.46
CA THR A 190 -15.04 31.80 16.49
C THR A 190 -15.17 33.23 16.98
N GLN A 191 -14.07 33.99 17.03
CA GLN A 191 -14.09 35.38 17.50
C GLN A 191 -14.64 36.36 16.44
N PHE A 192 -14.36 36.12 15.15
CA PHE A 192 -14.66 37.08 14.08
C PHE A 192 -15.94 36.77 13.30
N LEU A 193 -16.34 35.50 13.20
CA LEU A 193 -17.46 35.11 12.35
C LEU A 193 -18.74 34.90 13.19
N PRO A 194 -19.89 35.44 12.76
CA PRO A 194 -21.17 35.30 13.48
C PRO A 194 -21.81 33.92 13.33
N TYR A 195 -21.04 32.90 12.93
CA TYR A 195 -21.52 31.51 12.79
C TYR A 195 -21.36 30.70 14.08
N TYR A 196 -20.65 31.27 15.07
CA TYR A 196 -20.42 30.67 16.37
C TYR A 196 -21.13 31.53 17.42
N SER A 197 -22.37 31.14 17.75
CA SER A 197 -23.10 31.60 18.94
C SER A 197 -23.46 30.40 19.80
#